data_AF-A0A3D3WSH7-F1
#
_entry.id   AF-A0A3D3WSH7-F1
#
_cell.length_a   1.000
_cell.length_b   1.000
_cell.length_c   1.000
_cell.angle_alpha   90.00
_cell.angle_beta   90.00
_cell.angle_gamma   90.00
#
_symmetry.space_group_name_H-M   'P 1'
#
loop_
_entity.id
_entity.type
_entity.pdbx_description
1 polymer ?
#
loop_
_entity_poly.entity_id
_entity_poly.type
_entity_poly.pdbx_seq_one_letter_code
_entity_poly.pdbx_strand_id
1 'polypeptide(L)'
;FVKTIEEYNAAVQTDIPYNPTVKDGRHTVGITPPKSNWAETIDTPPYTGYAVTCGISFTFGGVKIDNRGRVVTNAQEPIPGLYAAGEMVGGLFYHNYPGGSGLSAGMVFGRLAGNSAGQDAQALK
;
A
#
# COMPACT_ATOMS: atom_id res chain seq x y z
N PHE A 1 -23.84 6.97 -18.87
CA PHE A 1 -23.37 5.65 -18.40
C PHE A 1 -23.17 4.70 -19.58
N VAL A 2 -24.23 4.29 -20.31
CA VAL A 2 -24.11 3.35 -21.46
C VAL A 2 -23.04 3.77 -22.46
N LYS A 3 -23.13 5.01 -22.98
CA LYS A 3 -22.12 5.58 -23.88
C LYS A 3 -20.68 5.46 -23.34
N THR A 4 -20.47 5.72 -22.04
CA THR A 4 -19.15 5.62 -21.42
C THR A 4 -18.62 4.20 -21.41
N ILE A 5 -19.50 3.21 -21.16
CA ILE A 5 -19.14 1.79 -21.22
C ILE A 5 -18.82 1.38 -22.66
N GLU A 6 -19.62 1.82 -23.63
CA GLU A 6 -19.37 1.56 -25.06
C GLU A 6 -18.03 2.15 -25.52
N GLU A 7 -17.75 3.41 -25.18
CA GLU A 7 -16.48 4.08 -25.48
C GLU A 7 -15.29 3.38 -24.81
N TYR A 8 -15.43 2.98 -23.55
CA TYR A 8 -14.39 2.22 -22.85
C TYR A 8 -14.16 0.85 -23.48
N ASN A 9 -15.21 0.09 -23.77
CA ASN A 9 -15.12 -1.23 -24.39
C ASN A 9 -14.46 -1.16 -25.78
N ALA A 10 -14.81 -0.15 -26.58
CA ALA A 10 -14.21 0.09 -27.89
C ALA A 10 -12.73 0.49 -27.80
N ALA A 11 -12.29 1.07 -26.68
CA ALA A 11 -10.92 1.48 -26.47
C ALA A 11 -9.99 0.32 -26.05
N VAL A 12 -10.53 -0.78 -25.51
CA VAL A 12 -9.75 -1.94 -25.02
C VAL A 12 -9.02 -2.62 -26.19
N GLN A 13 -7.70 -2.80 -26.06
CA GLN A 13 -6.89 -3.58 -27.01
C GLN A 13 -7.07 -5.09 -26.75
N THR A 14 -8.11 -5.68 -27.33
CA THR A 14 -8.50 -7.09 -27.09
C THR A 14 -7.60 -8.12 -27.79
N ASP A 15 -6.76 -7.67 -28.72
CA ASP A 15 -5.71 -8.46 -29.37
C ASP A 15 -4.55 -8.79 -28.43
N ILE A 16 -4.38 -8.02 -27.36
CA ILE A 16 -3.40 -8.27 -26.30
C ILE A 16 -4.02 -9.24 -25.28
N PRO A 17 -3.44 -10.43 -25.04
CA PRO A 17 -3.98 -11.38 -24.07
C PRO A 17 -4.01 -10.81 -22.66
N TYR A 18 -5.11 -11.06 -21.94
CA TYR A 18 -5.21 -10.71 -20.53
C TYR A 18 -4.33 -11.62 -19.67
N ASN A 19 -3.55 -11.00 -18.77
CA ASN A 19 -2.82 -11.74 -17.76
C ASN A 19 -2.78 -10.95 -16.45
N PRO A 20 -3.54 -11.37 -15.40
CA PRO A 20 -3.63 -10.64 -14.15
C PRO A 20 -2.36 -10.71 -13.29
N THR A 21 -1.41 -11.58 -13.66
CA THR A 21 -0.21 -11.85 -12.84
C THR A 21 1.00 -11.01 -13.25
N VAL A 22 0.91 -10.31 -14.38
CA VAL A 22 1.98 -9.45 -14.91
C VAL A 22 1.37 -8.15 -15.41
N LYS A 23 2.19 -7.12 -15.65
CA LYS A 23 1.76 -5.95 -16.42
C LYS A 23 1.59 -6.37 -17.88
N ASP A 24 0.39 -6.82 -18.21
CA ASP A 24 0.08 -7.48 -19.48
C ASP A 24 0.11 -6.54 -20.70
N GLY A 25 0.15 -5.23 -20.48
CA GLY A 25 0.09 -4.24 -21.54
C GLY A 25 -1.28 -4.18 -22.22
N ARG A 26 -2.29 -4.93 -21.77
CA ARG A 26 -3.65 -4.84 -22.30
C ARG A 26 -4.26 -3.53 -21.79
N HIS A 27 -4.39 -2.55 -22.66
CA HIS A 27 -4.66 -1.16 -22.28
C HIS A 27 -5.82 -0.57 -23.08
N THR A 28 -6.18 0.68 -22.76
CA THR A 28 -7.14 1.46 -23.56
C THR A 28 -6.45 2.54 -24.38
N VAL A 29 -6.93 2.77 -25.61
CA VAL A 29 -6.45 3.80 -26.53
C VAL A 29 -7.59 4.78 -26.85
N GLY A 30 -7.30 6.08 -26.89
CA GLY A 30 -8.29 7.10 -27.30
C GLY A 30 -9.22 7.60 -26.18
N ILE A 31 -9.01 7.18 -24.93
CA ILE A 31 -9.76 7.67 -23.76
C ILE A 31 -8.82 8.24 -22.69
N THR A 32 -9.33 9.16 -21.86
CA THR A 32 -8.58 9.81 -20.77
C THR A 32 -9.34 9.74 -19.43
N PRO A 33 -8.70 9.28 -18.34
CA PRO A 33 -7.36 8.68 -18.29
C PRO A 33 -7.33 7.29 -18.98
N PRO A 34 -6.20 6.90 -19.59
CA PRO A 34 -6.07 5.56 -20.14
C PRO A 34 -5.93 4.54 -19.00
N LYS A 35 -6.51 3.35 -19.20
CA LYS A 35 -6.23 2.19 -18.38
C LYS A 35 -4.99 1.51 -18.95
N SER A 36 -3.89 1.56 -18.23
CA SER A 36 -2.57 1.19 -18.79
C SER A 36 -2.29 -0.31 -18.83
N ASN A 37 -3.02 -1.14 -18.08
CA ASN A 37 -2.90 -2.60 -18.02
C ASN A 37 -4.24 -3.22 -17.59
N TRP A 38 -4.40 -4.52 -17.83
CA TRP A 38 -5.55 -5.32 -17.39
C TRP A 38 -6.89 -4.75 -17.84
N ALA A 39 -6.93 -4.10 -19.01
CA ALA A 39 -8.15 -3.56 -19.60
C ALA A 39 -9.01 -4.71 -20.11
N GLU A 40 -10.13 -4.97 -19.42
CA GLU A 40 -11.16 -5.89 -19.87
C GLU A 40 -12.42 -5.13 -20.26
N THR A 41 -13.19 -5.67 -21.20
CA THR A 41 -14.50 -5.13 -21.58
C THR A 41 -15.52 -5.37 -20.46
N ILE A 42 -16.51 -4.50 -20.38
CA ILE A 42 -17.66 -4.57 -19.47
C ILE A 42 -18.88 -4.84 -20.36
N ASP A 43 -19.05 -6.07 -20.82
CA ASP A 43 -20.06 -6.48 -21.81
C ASP A 43 -20.90 -7.70 -21.39
N THR A 44 -20.52 -8.35 -20.29
CA THR A 44 -21.15 -9.59 -19.82
C THR A 44 -21.87 -9.36 -18.50
N PRO A 45 -23.22 -9.47 -18.44
CA PRO A 45 -23.98 -9.37 -17.20
C PRO A 45 -23.80 -10.62 -16.31
N PRO A 46 -24.16 -10.56 -15.00
CA PRO A 46 -24.78 -9.44 -14.30
C PRO A 46 -23.79 -8.34 -13.89
N TYR A 47 -24.23 -7.08 -13.97
CA TYR A 47 -23.44 -5.94 -13.52
C TYR A 47 -23.71 -5.62 -12.05
N THR A 48 -22.66 -5.23 -11.32
CA THR A 48 -22.75 -4.79 -9.92
C THR A 48 -22.17 -3.39 -9.77
N GLY A 49 -22.88 -2.53 -9.03
CA GLY A 49 -22.41 -1.21 -8.65
C GLY A 49 -22.22 -1.12 -7.15
N TYR A 50 -21.12 -0.49 -6.72
CA TYR A 50 -20.83 -0.20 -5.32
C TYR A 50 -20.75 1.31 -5.14
N ALA A 51 -21.49 1.83 -4.16
CA ALA A 51 -21.29 3.21 -3.73
C ALA A 51 -19.99 3.28 -2.92
N VAL A 52 -19.06 4.10 -3.37
CA VAL A 52 -17.77 4.31 -2.71
C VAL A 52 -17.64 5.76 -2.29
N THR A 53 -17.00 5.99 -1.14
CA THR A 53 -16.62 7.31 -0.65
C THR A 53 -15.24 7.23 -0.01
N CYS A 54 -14.58 8.37 0.14
CA CYS A 54 -13.30 8.43 0.81
C CYS A 54 -13.47 8.19 2.32
N GLY A 55 -12.52 7.44 2.89
CA GLY A 55 -12.39 7.25 4.33
C GLY A 55 -10.91 7.34 4.72
N ILE A 56 -10.66 7.64 6.00
CA ILE A 56 -9.30 7.60 6.55
C ILE A 56 -8.85 6.14 6.54
N SER A 57 -7.80 5.83 5.77
CA SER A 57 -7.26 4.47 5.70
C SER A 57 -6.27 4.18 6.82
N PHE A 58 -5.32 5.09 7.05
CA PHE A 58 -4.30 5.00 8.11
C PHE A 58 -3.54 6.32 8.23
N THR A 59 -2.68 6.45 9.24
CA THR A 59 -1.89 7.67 9.48
C THR A 59 -0.43 7.52 9.09
N PHE A 60 0.19 8.59 8.55
CA PHE A 60 1.63 8.60 8.22
C PHE A 60 2.52 9.05 9.40
N GLY A 61 1.89 9.71 10.38
CA GLY A 61 2.54 10.08 11.63
C GLY A 61 2.70 8.88 12.55
N GLY A 62 3.43 9.07 13.64
CA GLY A 62 3.69 8.03 14.62
C GLY A 62 4.87 8.39 15.50
N VAL A 63 5.28 7.45 16.35
CA VAL A 63 6.47 7.61 17.18
C VAL A 63 7.72 7.42 16.32
N LYS A 64 8.77 8.18 16.61
CA LYS A 64 10.06 8.00 15.97
C LYS A 64 10.76 6.79 16.59
N ILE A 65 11.35 5.95 15.74
CA ILE A 65 12.22 4.84 16.16
C ILE A 65 13.63 5.03 15.62
N ASP A 66 14.60 4.40 16.27
CA ASP A 66 15.94 4.22 15.73
C ASP A 66 16.06 2.97 14.85
N ASN A 67 17.28 2.69 14.38
CA ASN A 67 17.58 1.53 13.53
C ASN A 67 17.50 0.18 14.25
N ARG A 68 17.11 0.14 15.53
CA ARG A 68 16.81 -1.08 16.30
C ARG A 68 15.32 -1.21 16.61
N GLY A 69 14.48 -0.26 16.19
CA GLY A 69 13.05 -0.24 16.50
C GLY A 69 12.72 0.29 17.90
N ARG A 70 13.70 0.92 18.59
CA ARG A 70 13.48 1.53 19.90
C ARG A 70 12.84 2.89 19.73
N VAL A 71 11.81 3.20 20.51
CA VAL A 71 11.19 4.53 20.51
C VAL A 71 12.19 5.53 21.07
N VAL A 72 12.32 6.69 20.41
CA VAL A 72 13.25 7.75 20.85
C VAL A 72 12.52 8.96 21.40
N THR A 73 13.17 9.64 22.33
CA THR A 73 12.75 10.95 22.85
C THR A 73 12.99 12.06 21.80
N ASN A 74 12.54 13.28 22.11
CA ASN A 74 12.85 14.45 21.29
C ASN A 74 14.36 14.72 21.19
N ALA A 75 15.15 14.31 22.18
CA ALA A 75 16.62 14.39 22.16
C ALA A 75 17.29 13.27 21.34
N GLN A 76 16.52 12.41 20.67
CA GLN A 76 17.00 11.22 19.94
C GLN A 76 17.56 10.10 20.82
N GLU A 77 17.33 10.16 22.13
CA GLU A 77 17.72 9.11 23.06
C GLU A 77 16.70 7.98 23.09
N PRO A 78 17.11 6.70 23.00
CA PRO A 78 16.22 5.56 23.06
C PRO A 78 15.61 5.41 24.46
N ILE A 79 14.31 5.15 24.52
CA ILE A 79 13.59 4.86 25.76
C ILE A 79 13.79 3.37 26.10
N PRO A 80 14.45 3.02 27.22
CA PRO A 80 14.72 1.63 27.57
C PRO A 80 13.44 0.79 27.66
N GLY A 81 13.44 -0.37 27.02
CA GLY A 81 12.31 -1.30 27.03
C GLY A 81 11.12 -0.92 26.15
N LEU A 82 11.16 0.22 25.45
CA LEU A 82 10.05 0.67 24.60
C LEU A 82 10.41 0.56 23.11
N TYR A 83 9.60 -0.22 22.39
CA TYR A 83 9.75 -0.51 20.97
C TYR A 83 8.45 -0.22 20.22
N ALA A 84 8.56 0.11 18.95
CA ALA A 84 7.40 0.30 18.07
C ALA A 84 7.65 -0.30 16.69
N ALA A 85 6.56 -0.69 16.04
CA ALA A 85 6.54 -1.29 14.71
C ALA A 85 5.21 -0.99 14.00
N GLY A 86 5.18 -1.23 12.69
CA GLY A 86 3.97 -1.05 11.88
C GLY A 86 3.52 0.40 11.81
N GLU A 87 2.20 0.62 11.83
CA GLU A 87 1.61 1.96 11.67
C GLU A 87 1.93 2.91 12.84
N MET A 88 2.37 2.39 13.99
CA MET A 88 2.84 3.26 15.07
C MET A 88 4.13 3.99 14.73
N VAL A 89 4.89 3.55 13.72
CA VAL A 89 6.15 4.17 13.31
C VAL A 89 5.88 5.35 12.38
N GLY A 90 6.27 6.53 12.82
CA GLY A 90 6.16 7.75 12.03
C GLY A 90 7.35 8.02 11.11
N GLY A 91 7.14 8.83 10.08
CA GLY A 91 8.22 9.36 9.23
C GLY A 91 8.61 8.47 8.05
N LEU A 92 7.84 7.42 7.76
CA LEU A 92 8.03 6.57 6.59
C LEU A 92 7.44 7.21 5.32
N PHE A 93 6.32 7.93 5.47
CA PHE A 93 5.59 8.57 4.39
C PHE A 93 5.23 10.01 4.80
N TYR A 94 5.08 10.91 3.82
CA TYR A 94 4.75 12.32 4.07
C TYR A 94 3.60 12.80 3.17
N HIS A 95 3.77 12.68 1.84
CA HIS A 95 2.77 13.17 0.89
C HIS A 95 1.82 12.08 0.39
N ASN A 96 2.34 10.89 0.15
CA ASN A 96 1.57 9.73 -0.26
C ASN A 96 2.34 8.47 0.13
N TYR A 97 1.71 7.31 0.01
CA TYR A 97 2.33 6.01 0.23
C TYR A 97 2.22 5.12 -1.01
N PRO A 98 3.23 4.29 -1.30
CA PRO A 98 3.08 3.24 -2.30
C PRO A 98 2.09 2.17 -1.82
N GLY A 99 1.11 1.80 -2.66
CA GLY A 99 0.17 0.73 -2.32
C GLY A 99 0.88 -0.54 -1.83
N GLY A 100 0.40 -1.12 -0.72
CA GLY A 100 0.99 -2.32 -0.09
C GLY A 100 2.17 -2.04 0.86
N SER A 101 2.74 -0.83 0.88
CA SER A 101 3.90 -0.52 1.73
C SER A 101 3.62 -0.62 3.24
N GLY A 102 2.37 -0.45 3.68
CA GLY A 102 1.99 -0.61 5.09
C GLY A 102 2.21 -2.04 5.61
N LEU A 103 1.91 -3.06 4.81
CA LEU A 103 2.17 -4.45 5.15
C LEU A 103 3.68 -4.73 5.20
N SER A 104 4.43 -4.19 4.23
CA SER A 104 5.89 -4.28 4.23
C SER A 104 6.50 -3.61 5.46
N ALA A 105 6.04 -2.43 5.85
CA ALA A 105 6.46 -1.74 7.06
C ALA A 105 6.18 -2.58 8.31
N GLY A 106 4.96 -3.14 8.42
CA GLY A 106 4.60 -4.05 9.52
C GLY A 106 5.56 -5.24 9.64
N MET A 107 5.87 -5.93 8.54
CA MET A 107 6.78 -7.08 8.55
C MET A 107 8.22 -6.69 8.91
N VAL A 108 8.75 -5.64 8.27
CA VAL A 108 10.16 -5.25 8.45
C VAL A 108 10.39 -4.68 9.85
N PHE A 109 9.61 -3.69 10.26
CA PHE A 109 9.78 -3.07 11.58
C PHE A 109 9.33 -3.99 12.71
N GLY A 110 8.33 -4.86 12.48
CA GLY A 110 7.93 -5.89 13.44
C GLY A 110 9.07 -6.85 13.74
N ARG A 111 9.73 -7.37 12.70
CA ARG A 111 10.90 -8.25 12.86
C ARG A 111 12.06 -7.53 13.54
N LEU A 112 12.33 -6.28 13.15
CA LEU A 112 13.41 -5.47 13.74
C LEU A 112 13.20 -5.21 15.24
N ALA A 113 12.03 -4.68 15.58
CA ALA A 113 11.67 -4.36 16.96
C ALA A 113 11.63 -5.62 17.84
N GLY A 114 11.04 -6.71 17.34
CA GLY A 114 10.97 -7.98 18.07
C GLY A 114 12.35 -8.59 18.34
N ASN A 115 13.25 -8.60 17.35
CA ASN A 115 14.61 -9.10 17.53
C ASN A 115 15.39 -8.26 18.55
N SER A 116 15.33 -6.94 18.45
CA SER A 116 16.05 -6.05 19.37
C SER A 116 15.51 -6.15 20.79
N ALA A 117 14.17 -6.22 20.95
CA ALA A 117 13.55 -6.42 22.24
C ALA A 117 13.97 -7.76 22.87
N GLY A 118 14.02 -8.84 22.10
CA GLY A 118 14.48 -10.14 22.57
C GLY A 118 15.95 -10.15 23.01
N GLN A 119 16.83 -9.48 22.25
CA GLN A 119 18.25 -9.33 22.60
C GLN A 119 18.44 -8.52 23.87
N ASP A 120 17.79 -7.35 23.97
CA ASP A 120 17.92 -6.48 25.14
C ASP A 120 17.34 -7.15 26.38
N ALA A 121 16.23 -7.90 26.26
CA ALA A 121 15.66 -8.66 27.37
C ALA A 121 16.58 -9.80 27.87
N GLN A 122 17.36 -10.43 26.97
CA GLN A 122 18.34 -11.44 27.36
C GLN A 122 19.54 -10.82 28.08
N ALA A 123 19.98 -9.62 27.67
CA ALA A 123 21.10 -8.92 28.29
C ALA A 123 20.80 -8.36 29.69
N LEU A 124 19.52 -8.30 30.07
CA LEU A 124 19.08 -7.92 31.42
C LEU A 124 19.08 -9.10 32.42
N LYS A 125 19.30 -10.33 31.96
CA LYS A 125 19.44 -11.52 32.80
C LYS A 125 20.89 -11.69 33.25
#